data_AF-A0A6L9IZ39-F1
#
_entry.id   AF-A0A6L9IZ39-F1
#
_cell.length_a   1.000
_cell.length_b   1.000
_cell.length_c   1.000
_cell.angle_alpha   90.00
_cell.angle_beta   90.00
_cell.angle_gamma   90.00
#
_symmetry.space_group_name_H-M   'P 1'
#
loop_
_entity.id
_entity.type
_entity.pdbx_description
1 polymer ?
#
loop_
_entity_poly.entity_id
_entity_poly.type
_entity_poly.pdbx_seq_one_letter_code
_entity_poly.pdbx_strand_id
1 'polypeptide(L)'
;MNVYATHDELRRYLGLTSAQTGDDDLLLMLLHTASRLIEGYTGRYFYPQRATRVFSCEHPAHLALDRDLLVLFTLTNGDGSTLPAESYHLLPGNAPVKASIALDRTQAVFVHPGDPVHAIHVEGTWGFHPRWQEAWAASGDSVQNDPLDTAATTLTVNDADGLDPTGYWARFAVGHLLRIGDEYLAVTAVDAGTNTLTVTRGANGTTPAAHAQGTAINVYRPPDDVRQVCLRVAAWLYKQKDAGFVRDQGGLRGHVVVPPALPDDVQQALAPYVRLRVA
;
A
#
# COMPACT_ATOMS: atom_id res chain seq x y z
N MET A 1 9.20 1.40 -3.56
CA MET A 1 8.68 1.34 -2.16
C MET A 1 7.37 2.12 -2.11
N ASN A 2 6.30 1.63 -1.49
CA ASN A 2 5.00 2.31 -1.54
C ASN A 2 4.95 3.53 -0.59
N VAL A 3 4.27 4.58 -1.05
CA VAL A 3 3.90 5.76 -0.27
C VAL A 3 2.39 5.91 -0.22
N TYR A 4 1.86 6.57 0.81
CA TYR A 4 0.42 6.77 0.98
C TYR A 4 -0.12 8.09 0.43
N ALA A 5 0.78 8.96 -0.03
CA ALA A 5 0.45 10.19 -0.72
C ALA A 5 1.53 10.46 -1.78
N THR A 6 1.19 11.25 -2.78
CA THR A 6 2.08 11.54 -3.89
C THR A 6 2.98 12.73 -3.64
N HIS A 7 4.03 12.82 -4.44
CA HIS A 7 4.91 13.98 -4.47
C HIS A 7 4.18 15.28 -4.86
N ASP A 8 3.30 15.23 -5.87
CA ASP A 8 2.48 16.39 -6.29
C ASP A 8 1.56 16.87 -5.16
N GLU A 9 0.89 15.95 -4.47
CA GLU A 9 0.04 16.30 -3.32
C GLU A 9 0.83 16.96 -2.19
N LEU A 10 2.03 16.46 -1.86
CA LEU A 10 2.85 17.07 -0.81
C LEU A 10 3.34 18.46 -1.21
N ARG A 11 3.75 18.66 -2.46
CA ARG A 11 4.15 19.97 -2.98
C ARG A 11 3.01 20.99 -2.86
N ARG A 12 1.80 20.61 -3.27
CA ARG A 12 0.60 21.44 -3.13
C ARG A 12 0.24 21.69 -1.68
N TYR A 13 0.35 20.67 -0.82
CA TYR A 13 0.11 20.79 0.62
C TYR A 13 1.06 21.80 1.30
N LEU A 14 2.30 21.87 0.82
CA LEU A 14 3.31 22.84 1.29
C LEU A 14 3.21 24.22 0.60
N GLY A 15 2.33 24.37 -0.39
CA GLY A 15 2.19 25.61 -1.16
C GLY A 15 3.36 25.90 -2.10
N LEU A 16 4.08 24.86 -2.55
CA LEU A 16 5.22 25.00 -3.47
C LEU A 16 4.73 25.22 -4.90
N THR A 17 5.35 26.18 -5.60
CA THR A 17 5.13 26.43 -7.03
C THR A 17 5.93 25.46 -7.89
N SER A 18 5.56 25.30 -9.17
CA SER A 18 6.27 24.43 -10.12
C SER A 18 7.75 24.76 -10.30
N ALA A 19 8.17 26.01 -10.05
CA ALA A 19 9.58 26.42 -10.14
C ALA A 19 10.44 25.99 -8.93
N GLN A 20 9.81 25.62 -7.80
CA GLN A 20 10.51 25.28 -6.56
C GLN A 20 10.75 23.76 -6.47
N THR A 21 11.68 23.24 -7.27
CA THR A 21 11.96 21.79 -7.35
C THR A 21 13.19 21.34 -6.55
N GLY A 22 13.90 22.27 -5.91
CA GLY A 22 15.19 21.99 -5.25
C GLY A 22 15.13 20.95 -4.12
N ASP A 23 13.96 20.76 -3.50
CA ASP A 23 13.76 19.85 -2.37
C ASP A 23 12.97 18.59 -2.77
N ASP A 24 12.72 18.32 -4.06
CA ASP A 24 11.83 17.24 -4.51
C ASP A 24 12.29 15.84 -4.03
N ASP A 25 13.59 15.56 -4.13
CA ASP A 25 14.16 14.30 -3.63
C ASP A 25 13.99 14.15 -2.10
N LEU A 26 14.12 15.26 -1.37
CA LEU A 26 13.89 15.30 0.07
C LEU A 26 12.42 15.05 0.38
N LEU A 27 11.49 15.69 -0.33
CA LEU A 27 10.05 15.51 -0.14
C LEU A 27 9.64 14.05 -0.39
N LEU A 28 10.19 13.40 -1.42
CA LEU A 28 9.99 11.98 -1.68
C LEU A 28 10.50 11.10 -0.53
N MET A 29 11.71 11.35 -0.04
CA MET A 29 12.27 10.64 1.10
C MET A 29 11.39 10.80 2.36
N LEU A 30 10.86 12.00 2.60
CA LEU A 30 9.98 12.28 3.74
C LEU A 30 8.61 11.59 3.60
N LEU A 31 8.06 11.45 2.39
CA LEU A 31 6.86 10.65 2.14
C LEU A 31 7.09 9.17 2.45
N HIS A 32 8.24 8.61 2.06
CA HIS A 32 8.60 7.24 2.44
C HIS A 32 8.69 7.09 3.96
N THR A 33 9.37 8.04 4.63
CA THR A 33 9.53 8.04 6.09
C THR A 33 8.19 8.16 6.80
N ALA A 34 7.33 9.10 6.39
CA ALA A 34 5.98 9.26 6.93
C ALA A 34 5.16 7.98 6.77
N SER A 35 5.22 7.35 5.59
CA SER A 35 4.54 6.08 5.34
C SER A 35 5.05 4.97 6.27
N ARG A 36 6.35 4.87 6.53
CA ARG A 36 6.92 3.89 7.48
C ARG A 36 6.50 4.18 8.93
N LEU A 37 6.45 5.44 9.34
CA LEU A 37 6.01 5.82 10.69
C LEU A 37 4.54 5.43 10.93
N ILE A 38 3.68 5.67 9.95
CA ILE A 38 2.26 5.26 10.00
C ILE A 38 2.13 3.75 10.19
N GLU A 39 2.92 2.97 9.46
CA GLU A 39 2.90 1.50 9.59
C GLU A 39 3.48 1.02 10.92
N GLY A 40 4.56 1.66 11.39
CA GLY A 40 5.15 1.36 12.68
C GLY A 40 4.15 1.60 13.83
N TYR A 41 3.39 2.68 13.74
CA TYR A 41 2.36 3.03 14.73
C TYR A 41 1.14 2.11 14.65
N THR A 42 0.62 1.86 13.44
CA THR A 42 -0.63 1.08 13.26
C THR A 42 -0.41 -0.44 13.27
N GLY A 43 0.79 -0.90 12.95
CA GLY A 43 1.07 -2.31 12.70
C GLY A 43 0.44 -2.85 11.40
N ARG A 44 -0.09 -1.98 10.53
CA ARG A 44 -0.74 -2.33 9.25
C ARG A 44 0.02 -1.76 8.06
N TYR A 45 -0.23 -2.34 6.89
CA TYR A 45 0.21 -1.80 5.59
C TYR A 45 -1.04 -1.37 4.81
N PHE A 46 -1.02 -0.17 4.23
CA PHE A 46 -2.17 0.40 3.50
C PHE A 46 -1.98 0.37 1.98
N TYR A 47 -1.22 -0.60 1.49
CA TYR A 47 -1.04 -0.90 0.07
C TYR A 47 -1.27 -2.40 -0.16
N PRO A 48 -1.72 -2.81 -1.35
CA PRO A 48 -1.93 -4.20 -1.67
C PRO A 48 -0.61 -4.90 -2.00
N GLN A 49 -0.40 -6.07 -1.43
CA GLN A 49 0.75 -6.94 -1.67
C GLN A 49 0.28 -8.34 -2.06
N ARG A 50 0.65 -8.81 -3.26
CA ARG A 50 0.45 -10.20 -3.66
C ARG A 50 1.52 -11.06 -2.99
N ALA A 51 1.12 -12.05 -2.22
CA ALA A 51 2.05 -12.98 -1.59
C ALA A 51 1.37 -14.29 -1.18
N THR A 52 2.16 -15.34 -1.10
CA THR A 52 1.82 -16.57 -0.36
C THR A 52 2.37 -16.45 1.05
N ARG A 53 1.51 -16.57 2.05
CA ARG A 53 1.89 -16.65 3.47
C ARG A 53 1.68 -18.07 3.98
N VAL A 54 2.58 -18.51 4.85
CA VAL A 54 2.56 -19.86 5.41
C VAL A 54 2.17 -19.83 6.88
N PHE A 55 1.30 -20.74 7.28
CA PHE A 55 0.70 -20.79 8.61
C PHE A 55 0.82 -22.18 9.20
N SER A 56 0.98 -22.23 10.51
CA SER A 56 0.94 -23.48 11.26
C SER A 56 -0.50 -23.97 11.42
N CYS A 57 -0.71 -25.28 11.31
CA CYS A 57 -2.01 -25.91 11.56
C CYS A 57 -2.24 -26.11 13.08
N GLU A 58 -2.58 -25.03 13.78
CA GLU A 58 -2.82 -25.07 15.24
C GLU A 58 -4.23 -25.54 15.61
N HIS A 59 -5.20 -25.28 14.73
CA HIS A 59 -6.59 -25.67 14.90
C HIS A 59 -7.14 -26.30 13.62
N PRO A 60 -7.90 -27.40 13.72
CA PRO A 60 -8.31 -28.20 12.56
C PRO A 60 -9.33 -27.50 11.65
N ALA A 61 -9.97 -26.42 12.08
CA ALA A 61 -11.02 -25.74 11.31
C ALA A 61 -10.95 -24.22 11.38
N HIS A 62 -9.89 -23.64 11.95
CA HIS A 62 -9.75 -22.19 12.07
C HIS A 62 -8.29 -21.79 11.91
N LEU A 63 -8.04 -20.81 11.06
CA LEU A 63 -6.72 -20.25 10.80
C LEU A 63 -6.76 -18.75 11.09
N ALA A 64 -6.08 -18.32 12.14
CA ALA A 64 -5.89 -16.90 12.40
C ALA A 64 -4.81 -16.34 11.46
N LEU A 65 -5.10 -15.23 10.79
CA LEU A 65 -4.15 -14.61 9.88
C LEU A 65 -3.27 -13.62 10.63
N ASP A 66 -1.98 -13.71 10.38
CA ASP A 66 -0.95 -12.86 10.97
C ASP A 66 -0.87 -11.48 10.29
N ARG A 67 -1.62 -11.29 9.21
CA ARG A 67 -1.81 -10.04 8.45
C ARG A 67 -3.22 -9.93 7.89
N ASP A 68 -3.58 -8.70 7.56
CA ASP A 68 -4.86 -8.36 6.94
C ASP A 68 -4.92 -8.89 5.51
N LEU A 69 -5.96 -9.66 5.18
CA LEU A 69 -6.18 -10.25 3.85
C LEU A 69 -7.31 -9.50 3.12
N LEU A 70 -7.03 -8.97 1.94
CA LEU A 70 -8.00 -8.27 1.10
C LEU A 70 -8.68 -9.22 0.13
N VAL A 71 -7.92 -10.14 -0.46
CA VAL A 71 -8.41 -11.13 -1.44
C VAL A 71 -7.68 -12.44 -1.22
N LEU A 72 -8.42 -13.54 -1.13
CA LEU A 72 -7.87 -14.89 -1.19
C LEU A 72 -7.85 -15.36 -2.65
N PHE A 73 -6.72 -15.90 -3.12
CA PHE A 73 -6.61 -16.54 -4.42
C PHE A 73 -6.55 -18.05 -4.31
N THR A 74 -5.73 -18.58 -3.39
CA THR A 74 -5.59 -20.02 -3.20
C THR A 74 -5.32 -20.32 -1.74
N LEU A 75 -6.03 -21.31 -1.23
CA LEU A 75 -5.81 -21.89 0.09
C LEU A 75 -5.35 -23.33 -0.10
N THR A 76 -4.09 -23.61 0.17
CA THR A 76 -3.50 -24.94 0.05
C THR A 76 -3.34 -25.55 1.43
N ASN A 77 -3.87 -26.76 1.59
CA ASN A 77 -3.81 -27.54 2.82
C ASN A 77 -2.42 -28.16 3.01
N GLY A 78 -2.14 -28.71 4.19
CA GLY A 78 -0.80 -29.23 4.51
C GLY A 78 -0.42 -30.51 3.75
N ASP A 79 -1.38 -31.17 3.10
CA ASP A 79 -1.14 -32.29 2.18
C ASP A 79 -0.91 -31.84 0.72
N GLY A 80 -0.90 -30.53 0.46
CA GLY A 80 -0.72 -29.94 -0.87
C GLY A 80 -2.01 -29.82 -1.69
N SER A 81 -3.15 -30.28 -1.17
CA SER A 81 -4.44 -30.11 -1.85
C SER A 81 -4.94 -28.66 -1.77
N THR A 82 -5.58 -28.18 -2.83
CA THR A 82 -6.27 -26.88 -2.79
C THR A 82 -7.65 -27.05 -2.15
N LEU A 83 -7.94 -26.25 -1.14
CA LEU A 83 -9.26 -26.16 -0.52
C LEU A 83 -10.18 -25.29 -1.39
N PRO A 84 -11.34 -25.80 -1.84
CA PRO A 84 -12.24 -25.06 -2.71
C PRO A 84 -13.10 -24.06 -1.91
N ALA A 85 -13.68 -23.07 -2.60
CA ALA A 85 -14.32 -21.92 -1.96
C ALA A 85 -15.52 -22.25 -1.06
N GLU A 86 -16.23 -23.33 -1.36
CA GLU A 86 -17.34 -23.86 -0.57
C GLU A 86 -16.90 -24.52 0.74
N SER A 87 -15.62 -24.87 0.88
CA SER A 87 -15.10 -25.53 2.07
C SER A 87 -14.70 -24.58 3.19
N TYR A 88 -14.78 -23.26 2.97
CA TYR A 88 -14.35 -22.26 3.94
C TYR A 88 -15.17 -20.97 3.93
N HIS A 89 -15.01 -20.22 5.01
CA HIS A 89 -15.57 -18.89 5.22
C HIS A 89 -14.45 -17.93 5.61
N LEU A 90 -14.41 -16.78 4.92
CA LEU A 90 -13.49 -15.70 5.26
C LEU A 90 -14.12 -14.79 6.31
N LEU A 91 -13.40 -14.54 7.41
CA LEU A 91 -13.93 -13.79 8.54
C LEU A 91 -13.16 -12.47 8.75
N PRO A 92 -13.86 -11.35 9.05
CA PRO A 92 -15.32 -11.23 9.11
C PRO A 92 -15.98 -11.32 7.73
N GLY A 93 -17.17 -11.94 7.64
CA GLY A 93 -17.84 -12.26 6.37
C GLY A 93 -18.07 -11.07 5.44
N ASN A 94 -18.62 -9.98 5.96
CA ASN A 94 -18.98 -8.79 5.18
C ASN A 94 -17.94 -7.66 5.25
N ALA A 95 -16.83 -7.85 5.96
CA ALA A 95 -15.77 -6.86 6.02
C ALA A 95 -14.88 -6.92 4.77
N PRO A 96 -14.35 -5.79 4.27
CA PRO A 96 -13.42 -5.79 3.14
C PRO A 96 -12.06 -6.42 3.47
N VAL A 97 -11.73 -6.49 4.76
CA VAL A 97 -10.48 -7.05 5.27
C VAL A 97 -10.79 -8.26 6.13
N LYS A 98 -10.08 -9.37 5.87
CA LYS A 98 -10.23 -10.65 6.56
C LYS A 98 -9.07 -10.85 7.53
N ALA A 99 -9.38 -11.37 8.70
CA ALA A 99 -8.45 -11.64 9.80
C ALA A 99 -8.34 -13.14 10.12
N SER A 100 -9.29 -13.97 9.67
CA SER A 100 -9.21 -15.42 9.82
C SER A 100 -9.96 -16.17 8.72
N ILE A 101 -9.66 -17.46 8.60
CA ILE A 101 -10.36 -18.41 7.72
C ILE A 101 -10.91 -19.51 8.60
N ALA A 102 -12.22 -19.79 8.48
CA ALA A 102 -12.86 -20.91 9.15
C ALA A 102 -13.28 -21.94 8.11
N LEU A 103 -13.01 -23.22 8.33
CA LEU A 103 -13.45 -24.29 7.45
C LEU A 103 -14.87 -24.72 7.80
N ASP A 104 -15.67 -25.04 6.78
CA ASP A 104 -16.87 -25.83 6.96
C ASP A 104 -16.45 -27.27 7.31
N ARG A 105 -16.66 -27.64 8.58
CA ARG A 105 -16.25 -28.94 9.13
C ARG A 105 -16.97 -30.13 8.50
N THR A 106 -18.03 -29.89 7.73
CA THR A 106 -18.71 -30.93 6.94
C THR A 106 -18.00 -31.21 5.61
N GLN A 107 -17.19 -30.26 5.13
CA GLN A 107 -16.50 -30.32 3.84
C GLN A 107 -15.00 -30.58 3.97
N ALA A 108 -14.35 -29.93 4.94
CA ALA A 108 -12.90 -29.96 5.05
C ALA A 108 -12.39 -29.82 6.48
N VAL A 109 -11.14 -30.21 6.66
CA VAL A 109 -10.34 -30.00 7.87
C VAL A 109 -8.93 -29.63 7.43
N PHE A 110 -8.25 -28.76 8.19
CA PHE A 110 -6.83 -28.55 7.99
C PHE A 110 -6.10 -29.84 8.39
N VAL A 111 -5.29 -30.36 7.48
CA VAL A 111 -4.49 -31.58 7.67
C VAL A 111 -3.01 -31.25 7.50
N HIS A 112 -2.17 -32.02 8.17
CA HIS A 112 -0.72 -31.97 8.00
C HIS A 112 -0.17 -33.41 8.09
N PRO A 113 0.31 -33.99 6.99
CA PRO A 113 0.87 -35.35 7.01
C PRO A 113 2.21 -35.42 7.76
N GLY A 114 2.87 -34.27 7.96
CA GLY A 114 4.12 -34.13 8.69
C GLY A 114 4.04 -33.03 9.74
N ASP A 115 5.07 -32.18 9.77
CA ASP A 115 5.16 -31.05 10.67
C ASP A 115 3.97 -30.09 10.47
N PRO A 116 3.15 -29.81 11.51
CA PRO A 116 2.07 -28.83 11.40
C PRO A 116 2.58 -27.40 11.20
N VAL A 117 3.86 -27.13 11.47
CA VAL A 117 4.45 -25.79 11.36
C VAL A 117 4.57 -25.38 9.89
N HIS A 118 4.05 -24.19 9.55
CA HIS A 118 4.05 -23.65 8.18
C HIS A 118 3.40 -24.56 7.12
N ALA A 119 2.50 -25.46 7.51
CA ALA A 119 1.87 -26.42 6.61
C ALA A 119 0.84 -25.77 5.66
N ILE A 120 0.08 -24.77 6.12
CA ILE A 120 -1.02 -24.19 5.35
C ILE A 120 -0.53 -22.98 4.56
N HIS A 121 -0.78 -22.96 3.25
CA HIS A 121 -0.35 -21.87 2.37
C HIS A 121 -1.56 -21.04 1.93
N VAL A 122 -1.48 -19.73 2.14
CA VAL A 122 -2.53 -18.78 1.79
C VAL A 122 -1.96 -17.80 0.78
N GLU A 123 -2.30 -17.99 -0.50
CA GLU A 123 -2.00 -17.03 -1.54
C GLU A 123 -3.10 -15.97 -1.61
N GLY A 124 -2.71 -14.70 -1.51
CA GLY A 124 -3.67 -13.61 -1.41
C GLY A 124 -3.07 -12.24 -1.76
N THR A 125 -3.96 -11.26 -1.85
CA THR A 125 -3.59 -9.84 -1.73
C THR A 125 -3.73 -9.46 -0.26
N TRP A 126 -2.61 -9.08 0.35
CA TRP A 126 -2.48 -8.68 1.75
C TRP A 126 -2.38 -7.16 1.86
N GLY A 127 -2.90 -6.62 2.95
CA GLY A 127 -2.95 -5.18 3.22
C GLY A 127 -4.27 -4.79 3.88
N PHE A 128 -4.38 -3.51 4.23
CA PHE A 128 -5.59 -2.97 4.83
C PHE A 128 -6.16 -1.84 3.97
N HIS A 129 -7.45 -1.95 3.64
CA HIS A 129 -8.20 -0.88 3.02
C HIS A 129 -9.68 -0.99 3.42
N PRO A 130 -10.27 0.04 4.07
CA PRO A 130 -11.64 -0.05 4.60
C PRO A 130 -12.71 0.01 3.49
N ARG A 131 -12.33 0.33 2.26
CA ARG A 131 -13.21 0.37 1.07
C ARG A 131 -12.55 -0.32 -0.12
N TRP A 132 -12.06 -1.55 0.06
CA TRP A 132 -11.20 -2.23 -0.91
C TRP A 132 -11.79 -2.29 -2.34
N GLN A 133 -13.11 -2.42 -2.45
CA GLN A 133 -13.85 -2.44 -3.72
C GLN A 133 -13.72 -1.13 -4.51
N GLU A 134 -13.39 -0.02 -3.84
CA GLU A 134 -13.22 1.32 -4.43
C GLU A 134 -11.74 1.75 -4.46
N ALA A 135 -10.82 0.89 -4.02
CA ALA A 135 -9.40 1.24 -3.86
C ALA A 135 -8.67 1.40 -5.19
N TRP A 136 -9.22 0.89 -6.29
CA TRP A 136 -8.68 1.06 -7.64
C TRP A 136 -9.58 1.98 -8.45
N ALA A 137 -9.11 3.20 -8.70
CA ALA A 137 -9.81 4.15 -9.55
C ALA A 137 -9.31 4.03 -10.98
N ALA A 138 -10.22 4.10 -11.96
CA ALA A 138 -9.84 4.22 -13.36
C ALA A 138 -8.99 5.49 -13.54
N SER A 139 -7.83 5.38 -14.17
CA SER A 139 -7.03 6.56 -14.48
C SER A 139 -7.72 7.44 -15.52
N GLY A 140 -8.55 6.86 -16.40
CA GLY A 140 -9.07 7.53 -17.60
C GLY A 140 -8.11 7.47 -18.79
N ASP A 141 -6.97 6.78 -18.65
CA ASP A 141 -5.95 6.58 -19.67
C ASP A 141 -5.71 5.06 -19.91
N SER A 142 -4.92 4.73 -20.92
CA SER A 142 -4.59 3.36 -21.32
C SER A 142 -3.15 3.24 -21.82
N VAL A 143 -2.63 2.02 -21.82
CA VAL A 143 -1.30 1.68 -22.34
C VAL A 143 -1.21 2.06 -23.81
N GLN A 144 -0.21 2.87 -24.20
CA GLN A 144 0.02 3.24 -25.60
C GLN A 144 1.16 2.46 -26.26
N ASN A 145 1.95 1.72 -25.48
CA ASN A 145 2.91 0.74 -26.03
C ASN A 145 2.18 -0.39 -26.76
N ASP A 146 2.76 -0.89 -27.84
CA ASP A 146 2.21 -1.99 -28.64
C ASP A 146 3.26 -3.09 -28.91
N PRO A 147 3.41 -4.07 -28.00
CA PRO A 147 2.88 -4.13 -26.64
C PRO A 147 3.77 -3.39 -25.62
N LEU A 148 3.27 -3.22 -24.40
CA LEU A 148 4.14 -3.01 -23.24
C LEU A 148 4.80 -4.35 -22.88
N ASP A 149 6.08 -4.52 -23.20
CA ASP A 149 6.83 -5.75 -22.95
C ASP A 149 7.04 -6.04 -21.44
N THR A 150 7.24 -7.31 -21.08
CA THR A 150 7.52 -7.75 -19.71
C THR A 150 8.75 -7.10 -19.06
N ALA A 151 9.77 -6.74 -19.85
CA ALA A 151 10.99 -6.10 -19.37
C ALA A 151 10.96 -4.56 -19.45
N ALA A 152 9.90 -3.97 -20.01
CA ALA A 152 9.80 -2.52 -20.19
C ALA A 152 9.79 -1.79 -18.85
N THR A 153 10.68 -0.81 -18.70
CA THR A 153 10.77 0.08 -17.52
C THR A 153 10.04 1.41 -17.74
N THR A 154 9.51 1.63 -18.93
CA THR A 154 8.72 2.81 -19.30
C THR A 154 7.36 2.40 -19.83
N LEU A 155 6.36 3.20 -19.51
CA LEU A 155 4.97 3.07 -19.94
C LEU A 155 4.57 4.37 -20.65
N THR A 156 4.24 4.28 -21.93
CA THR A 156 3.68 5.41 -22.70
C THR A 156 2.17 5.47 -22.45
N VAL A 157 1.67 6.67 -22.15
CA VAL A 157 0.25 6.97 -21.91
C VAL A 157 -0.22 8.03 -22.90
N ASN A 158 -1.53 8.33 -22.93
CA ASN A 158 -2.03 9.41 -23.79
C ASN A 158 -1.69 10.79 -23.22
N ASP A 159 -1.82 10.95 -21.89
CA ASP A 159 -1.70 12.23 -21.21
C ASP A 159 -1.10 12.01 -19.80
N ALA A 160 0.21 12.27 -19.68
CA ALA A 160 0.95 11.99 -18.45
C ALA A 160 0.75 13.03 -17.35
N ASP A 161 0.42 14.28 -17.70
CA ASP A 161 0.21 15.40 -16.77
C ASP A 161 -1.25 15.86 -16.66
N GLY A 162 -2.15 15.21 -17.39
CA GLY A 162 -3.60 15.39 -17.27
C GLY A 162 -4.12 15.22 -15.85
N LEU A 163 -5.30 15.77 -15.61
CA LEU A 163 -5.97 15.65 -14.32
C LEU A 163 -6.65 14.29 -14.18
N ASP A 164 -6.75 13.81 -12.95
CA ASP A 164 -7.52 12.63 -12.60
C ASP A 164 -9.03 12.84 -12.93
N PRO A 165 -9.85 11.78 -12.93
CA PRO A 165 -11.28 11.92 -13.26
C PRO A 165 -12.07 12.86 -12.36
N THR A 166 -11.55 13.19 -11.17
CA THR A 166 -12.18 14.19 -10.28
C THR A 166 -11.81 15.63 -10.64
N GLY A 167 -10.77 15.82 -11.47
CA GLY A 167 -10.33 17.13 -11.95
C GLY A 167 -9.48 17.91 -10.95
N TYR A 168 -9.04 17.28 -9.85
CA TYR A 168 -8.32 17.99 -8.78
C TYR A 168 -6.84 17.65 -8.72
N TRP A 169 -6.45 16.41 -9.04
CA TRP A 169 -5.09 15.90 -8.83
C TRP A 169 -4.47 15.47 -10.14
N ALA A 170 -3.13 15.39 -10.20
CA ALA A 170 -2.46 14.80 -11.34
C ALA A 170 -2.90 13.33 -11.51
N ARG A 171 -3.25 12.93 -12.73
CA ARG A 171 -3.66 11.56 -13.08
C ARG A 171 -2.55 10.56 -12.75
N PHE A 172 -1.32 10.95 -13.09
CA PHE A 172 -0.11 10.20 -12.78
C PHE A 172 0.86 11.08 -12.01
N ALA A 173 1.45 10.53 -10.95
CA ALA A 173 2.41 11.22 -10.11
C ALA A 173 3.40 10.21 -9.53
N VAL A 174 4.62 10.66 -9.25
CA VAL A 174 5.60 9.84 -8.52
C VAL A 174 5.02 9.43 -7.17
N GLY A 175 5.13 8.14 -6.86
CA GLY A 175 4.52 7.53 -5.69
C GLY A 175 3.18 6.83 -5.95
N HIS A 176 2.56 7.02 -7.12
CA HIS A 176 1.39 6.22 -7.51
C HIS A 176 1.75 4.73 -7.67
N LEU A 177 0.83 3.88 -7.22
CA LEU A 177 0.79 2.47 -7.57
C LEU A 177 -0.30 2.27 -8.63
N LEU A 178 0.07 1.80 -9.80
CA LEU A 178 -0.83 1.51 -10.90
C LEU A 178 -1.17 0.03 -10.93
N ARG A 179 -2.30 -0.30 -11.56
CA ARG A 179 -2.69 -1.66 -11.91
C ARG A 179 -3.10 -1.74 -13.37
N ILE A 180 -2.51 -2.70 -14.08
CA ILE A 180 -2.85 -3.06 -15.46
C ILE A 180 -3.05 -4.57 -15.49
N GLY A 181 -4.26 -5.03 -15.82
CA GLY A 181 -4.64 -6.43 -15.59
C GLY A 181 -4.45 -6.83 -14.12
N ASP A 182 -3.62 -7.83 -13.86
CA ASP A 182 -3.27 -8.30 -12.51
C ASP A 182 -1.88 -7.85 -12.03
N GLU A 183 -1.18 -7.05 -12.83
CA GLU A 183 0.14 -6.52 -12.49
C GLU A 183 0.04 -5.17 -11.78
N TYR A 184 0.87 -4.97 -10.77
CA TYR A 184 1.08 -3.66 -10.15
C TYR A 184 2.37 -3.00 -10.64
N LEU A 185 2.32 -1.69 -10.90
CA LEU A 185 3.46 -0.91 -11.38
C LEU A 185 3.64 0.32 -10.48
N ALA A 186 4.83 0.54 -9.92
CA ALA A 186 5.11 1.73 -9.11
C ALA A 186 5.70 2.85 -9.97
N VAL A 187 5.09 4.03 -9.97
CA VAL A 187 5.55 5.20 -10.74
C VAL A 187 6.72 5.87 -10.01
N THR A 188 7.83 6.03 -10.72
CA THR A 188 9.09 6.59 -10.21
C THR A 188 9.48 7.91 -10.88
N ALA A 189 9.03 8.15 -12.11
CA ALA A 189 9.14 9.44 -12.79
C ALA A 189 7.98 9.63 -13.76
N VAL A 190 7.64 10.89 -14.03
CA VAL A 190 6.63 11.30 -15.00
C VAL A 190 7.27 12.30 -15.96
N ASP A 191 7.30 11.97 -17.24
CA ASP A 191 7.73 12.87 -18.32
C ASP A 191 6.50 13.32 -19.11
N ALA A 192 6.07 14.55 -18.86
CA ALA A 192 4.94 15.19 -19.55
C ALA A 192 5.28 15.57 -21.00
N GLY A 193 6.56 15.78 -21.32
CA GLY A 193 6.98 16.15 -22.67
C GLY A 193 6.86 15.00 -23.66
N THR A 194 7.04 13.76 -23.18
CA THR A 194 6.94 12.54 -24.00
C THR A 194 5.77 11.63 -23.61
N ASN A 195 4.87 12.08 -22.73
CA ASN A 195 3.78 11.29 -22.17
C ASN A 195 4.23 9.88 -21.70
N THR A 196 5.34 9.84 -20.96
CA THR A 196 5.99 8.59 -20.56
C THR A 196 6.16 8.53 -19.04
N LEU A 197 5.77 7.42 -18.45
CA LEU A 197 5.96 7.11 -17.04
C LEU A 197 7.16 6.16 -16.90
N THR A 198 8.10 6.46 -16.00
CA THR A 198 9.11 5.48 -15.58
C THR A 198 8.55 4.67 -14.43
N VAL A 199 8.54 3.35 -14.57
CA VAL A 199 7.83 2.43 -13.67
C VAL A 199 8.73 1.29 -13.20
N THR A 200 8.54 0.88 -11.95
CA THR A 200 8.98 -0.44 -11.48
C THR A 200 7.86 -1.44 -11.70
N ARG A 201 8.06 -2.38 -12.63
CA ARG A 201 7.14 -3.47 -12.97
C ARG A 201 7.09 -4.55 -11.89
N GLY A 202 6.03 -5.35 -11.86
CA GLY A 202 5.90 -6.44 -10.89
C GLY A 202 5.93 -5.96 -9.43
N ALA A 203 5.43 -4.76 -9.17
CA ALA A 203 5.43 -4.17 -7.84
C ALA A 203 4.61 -5.03 -6.87
N ASN A 204 4.97 -4.95 -5.59
CA ASN A 204 4.31 -5.60 -4.46
C ASN A 204 4.02 -7.10 -4.65
N GLY A 205 4.94 -7.82 -5.30
CA GLY A 205 4.88 -9.28 -5.45
C GLY A 205 4.04 -9.78 -6.63
N THR A 206 3.57 -8.88 -7.50
CA THR A 206 3.01 -9.27 -8.80
C THR A 206 4.12 -9.61 -9.80
N THR A 207 3.79 -10.35 -10.85
CA THR A 207 4.74 -10.71 -11.91
C THR A 207 4.57 -9.77 -13.12
N PRO A 208 5.64 -9.21 -13.70
CA PRO A 208 5.55 -8.43 -14.94
C PRO A 208 4.89 -9.23 -16.07
N ALA A 209 3.90 -8.64 -16.73
CA ALA A 209 3.17 -9.24 -17.84
C ALA A 209 3.26 -8.37 -19.11
N ALA A 210 3.11 -8.97 -20.29
CA ALA A 210 2.93 -8.19 -21.51
C ALA A 210 1.51 -7.61 -21.53
N HIS A 211 1.36 -6.33 -21.85
CA HIS A 211 0.05 -5.68 -21.96
C HIS A 211 -0.14 -5.10 -23.36
N ALA A 212 -1.32 -5.33 -23.95
CA ALA A 212 -1.65 -4.81 -25.27
C ALA A 212 -1.93 -3.30 -25.22
N GLN A 213 -1.75 -2.62 -26.35
CA GLN A 213 -2.19 -1.22 -26.51
C GLN A 213 -3.69 -1.09 -26.19
N GLY A 214 -4.09 0.02 -25.56
CA GLY A 214 -5.46 0.28 -25.15
C GLY A 214 -5.88 -0.40 -23.85
N THR A 215 -5.01 -1.20 -23.22
CA THR A 215 -5.32 -1.79 -21.91
C THR A 215 -5.48 -0.68 -20.86
N ALA A 216 -6.60 -0.68 -20.14
CA ALA A 216 -6.92 0.34 -19.16
C ALA A 216 -5.93 0.35 -17.98
N ILE A 217 -5.57 1.55 -17.53
CA ILE A 217 -4.72 1.75 -16.37
C ILE A 217 -5.58 2.18 -15.18
N ASN A 218 -5.44 1.53 -14.04
CA ASN A 218 -6.05 1.93 -12.78
C ASN A 218 -5.00 2.48 -11.81
N VAL A 219 -5.39 3.42 -10.95
CA VAL A 219 -4.54 4.02 -9.90
C VAL A 219 -5.05 3.57 -8.55
N TYR A 220 -4.14 3.06 -7.70
CA TYR A 220 -4.46 2.73 -6.32
C TYR A 220 -4.68 4.01 -5.50
N ARG A 221 -5.75 4.02 -4.71
CA ARG A 221 -6.07 5.07 -3.75
C ARG A 221 -5.91 4.49 -2.34
N PRO A 222 -4.91 4.92 -1.56
CA PRO A 222 -4.86 4.63 -0.13
C PRO A 222 -6.09 5.19 0.58
N PRO A 223 -6.43 4.72 1.80
CA PRO A 223 -7.53 5.30 2.57
C PRO A 223 -7.33 6.81 2.75
N ASP A 224 -8.39 7.59 2.57
CA ASP A 224 -8.28 9.06 2.47
C ASP A 224 -7.65 9.69 3.70
N ASP A 225 -8.01 9.21 4.89
CA ASP A 225 -7.44 9.67 6.15
C ASP A 225 -5.97 9.29 6.32
N VAL A 226 -5.58 8.08 5.92
CA VAL A 226 -4.17 7.64 5.90
C VAL A 226 -3.35 8.50 4.93
N ARG A 227 -3.91 8.84 3.76
CA ARG A 227 -3.28 9.77 2.80
C ARG A 227 -3.08 11.16 3.42
N GLN A 228 -4.12 11.73 4.03
CA GLN A 228 -4.03 13.04 4.69
C GLN A 228 -3.03 13.04 5.85
N VAL A 229 -3.02 11.99 6.66
CA VAL A 229 -2.03 11.81 7.74
C VAL A 229 -0.62 11.72 7.17
N CYS A 230 -0.41 11.00 6.06
CA CYS A 230 0.89 10.91 5.40
C CYS A 230 1.41 12.30 4.98
N LEU A 231 0.56 13.10 4.33
CA LEU A 231 0.88 14.49 3.96
C LEU A 231 1.23 15.34 5.19
N ARG A 232 0.42 15.25 6.24
CA ARG A 232 0.61 15.99 7.50
C ARG A 232 1.94 15.65 8.19
N VAL A 233 2.28 14.36 8.26
CA VAL A 233 3.54 13.87 8.87
C VAL A 233 4.73 14.26 8.01
N ALA A 234 4.66 14.07 6.69
CA ALA A 234 5.75 14.44 5.79
C ALA A 234 6.03 15.95 5.83
N ALA A 235 4.98 16.80 5.82
CA ALA A 235 5.11 18.24 5.95
C ALA A 235 5.66 18.67 7.32
N TRP A 236 5.32 17.95 8.38
CA TRP A 236 5.87 18.18 9.71
C TRP A 236 7.37 17.83 9.78
N LEU A 237 7.77 16.68 9.24
CA LEU A 237 9.18 16.30 9.13
C LEU A 237 9.96 17.32 8.29
N TYR A 238 9.38 17.81 7.19
CA TYR A 238 9.99 18.82 6.34
C TYR A 238 10.25 20.12 7.11
N LYS A 239 9.27 20.61 7.88
CA LYS A 239 9.42 21.82 8.70
C LYS A 239 10.44 21.68 9.82
N GLN A 240 10.71 20.46 10.30
CA GLN A 240 11.75 20.23 11.31
C GLN A 240 13.16 20.47 10.79
N LYS A 241 13.40 20.34 9.48
CA LYS A 241 14.71 20.68 8.90
C LYS A 241 15.08 22.15 9.15
N ASP A 242 14.07 23.02 9.18
CA ASP A 242 14.20 24.46 9.35
C ASP A 242 14.02 24.89 10.82
N ALA A 243 13.52 23.99 11.66
CA ALA A 243 13.45 24.20 13.10
C ALA A 243 14.87 24.12 13.66
N GLY A 244 15.61 25.23 13.60
CA GLY A 244 16.88 25.39 14.30
C GLY A 244 16.68 24.95 15.75
N PHE A 245 17.60 24.15 16.29
CA PHE A 245 17.52 23.60 17.63
C PHE A 245 17.09 24.68 18.64
N VAL A 246 15.81 24.67 19.02
CA VAL A 246 15.31 25.59 20.03
C VAL A 246 15.90 25.11 21.34
N ARG A 247 17.02 25.70 21.75
CA ARG A 247 17.46 25.70 23.13
C ARG A 247 16.42 26.49 23.90
N ASP A 248 15.44 25.79 24.46
CA ASP A 248 14.56 26.39 25.46
C ASP A 248 15.44 26.82 26.65
N GLN A 249 15.71 28.13 26.75
CA GLN A 249 16.40 28.71 27.89
C GLN A 249 15.37 28.88 29.01
N GLY A 250 15.19 27.84 29.83
CA GLY A 250 14.23 27.97 30.93
C GLY A 250 14.05 26.79 31.88
N GLY A 251 15.12 26.20 32.44
CA GLY A 251 14.99 25.39 33.66
C GLY A 251 16.00 24.26 33.85
N LEU A 252 16.67 24.25 35.01
CA LEU A 252 17.66 23.26 35.42
C LEU A 252 17.08 21.84 35.55
N ARG A 253 17.34 20.97 34.57
CA ARG A 253 17.75 19.55 34.71
C ARG A 253 17.94 18.96 33.31
N GLY A 254 18.94 18.11 33.12
CA GLY A 254 19.27 17.51 31.83
C GLY A 254 18.11 16.69 31.26
N HIS A 255 17.34 17.30 30.38
CA HIS A 255 16.34 16.62 29.59
C HIS A 255 17.00 16.10 28.32
N VAL A 256 17.03 14.78 28.17
CA VAL A 256 17.19 14.15 26.86
C VAL A 256 16.00 14.64 26.03
N VAL A 257 16.26 15.42 24.99
CA VAL A 257 15.23 15.80 24.02
C VAL A 257 14.81 14.52 23.33
N VAL A 258 13.65 13.99 23.73
CA VAL A 258 13.02 12.87 23.04
C VAL A 258 12.70 13.37 21.63
N PRO A 259 13.09 12.63 20.56
CA PRO A 259 12.63 12.93 19.21
C PRO A 259 11.11 13.11 19.27
N PRO A 260 10.55 14.17 18.68
CA PRO A 260 9.15 14.46 18.92
C PRO A 260 8.33 13.27 18.42
N ALA A 261 7.52 12.71 19.31
CA ALA A 261 6.58 11.65 18.96
C ALA A 261 5.67 12.13 17.82
N LEU A 262 5.02 11.20 17.11
CA LEU A 262 4.00 11.57 16.12
C LEU A 262 3.04 12.60 16.74
N PRO A 263 2.68 13.68 16.02
CA PRO A 263 1.73 14.67 16.54
C PRO A 263 0.43 14.04 17.08
N ASP A 264 -0.16 14.61 18.12
CA ASP A 264 -1.34 14.03 18.78
C ASP A 264 -2.54 13.89 17.83
N ASP A 265 -2.73 14.86 16.92
CA ASP A 265 -3.74 14.82 15.86
C ASP A 265 -3.54 13.60 14.94
N VAL A 266 -2.29 13.31 14.61
CA VAL A 266 -1.92 12.13 13.80
C VAL A 266 -2.21 10.84 14.56
N GLN A 267 -1.85 10.77 15.85
CA GLN A 267 -2.10 9.57 16.66
C GLN A 267 -3.61 9.29 16.81
N GLN A 268 -4.41 10.33 17.01
CA GLN A 268 -5.88 10.21 17.10
C GLN A 268 -6.50 9.73 15.79
N ALA A 269 -6.06 10.29 14.65
CA ALA A 269 -6.53 9.86 13.34
C ALA A 269 -6.15 8.39 13.01
N LEU A 270 -4.98 7.93 13.48
CA LEU A 270 -4.51 6.57 13.25
C LEU A 270 -5.01 5.54 14.28
N ALA A 271 -5.52 5.98 15.43
CA ALA A 271 -5.94 5.09 16.52
C ALA A 271 -6.92 3.98 16.09
N PRO A 272 -7.93 4.23 15.22
CA PRO A 272 -8.83 3.18 14.74
C PRO A 272 -8.14 2.10 13.91
N TYR A 273 -6.97 2.39 13.34
CA TYR A 273 -6.20 1.47 12.52
C TYR A 273 -5.18 0.64 13.30
N VAL A 274 -4.94 0.96 14.58
CA VAL A 274 -3.97 0.21 15.38
C VAL A 274 -4.43 -1.24 15.51
N ARG A 275 -3.61 -2.16 15.00
CA ARG A 275 -3.87 -3.58 15.08
C ARG A 275 -3.40 -4.09 16.45
N LEU A 276 -4.35 -4.54 17.26
CA LEU A 276 -4.06 -5.22 18.51
C LEU A 276 -3.29 -6.51 18.19
N ARG A 277 -2.04 -6.58 18.66
CA ARG A 277 -1.29 -7.84 18.67
C ARG A 277 -1.84 -8.69 19.80
N VAL A 278 -2.54 -9.76 19.47
CA VAL A 278 -2.80 -10.81 20.45
C VAL A 278 -1.48 -11.59 20.55
N ALA A 279 -0.88 -11.52 21.74
CA ALA A 279 0.37 -12.21 22.07
C ALA A 279 0.15 -13.71 22.19
#